data_AF-A0A0N4UT41-F1
#
_entry.id   AF-A0A0N4UT41-F1
#
_cell.length_a   1.000
_cell.length_b   1.000
_cell.length_c   1.000
_cell.angle_alpha   90.00
_cell.angle_beta   90.00
_cell.angle_gamma   90.00
#
_symmetry.space_group_name_H-M   'P 1'
#
loop_
_entity.id
_entity.type
_entity.pdbx_description
1 polymer ?
#
loop_
_entity_poly.entity_id
_entity_poly.type
_entity_poly.pdbx_seq_one_letter_code
_entity_poly.pdbx_strand_id
1 'polypeptide(L)'
;MLTFNPNKRISIEDALAHPYLEQYYDPNDEPECEEPFTLEMEYDDLPKDVLKRLIFEETELHYKRMQAARNQMMQAPYAIIPMNH
;
A
#
# COMPACT_ATOMS: atom_id res chain seq x y z
N MET A 1 23.31 3.92 -0.82
CA MET A 1 22.19 4.86 -1.10
C MET A 1 22.63 6.05 -1.97
N LEU A 2 23.58 6.89 -1.54
CA LEU A 2 24.08 8.01 -2.34
C LEU A 2 25.26 7.59 -3.22
N THR A 3 24.96 7.16 -4.46
CA THR A 3 25.97 6.76 -5.44
C THR A 3 25.61 7.33 -6.81
N PHE A 4 26.63 7.69 -7.60
CA PHE A 4 26.43 8.16 -8.98
C PHE A 4 25.85 7.08 -9.88
N ASN A 5 26.38 5.85 -9.81
CA ASN A 5 25.83 4.72 -10.54
C ASN A 5 24.60 4.18 -9.79
N PRO A 6 23.40 4.19 -10.39
CA PRO A 6 22.18 3.70 -9.75
C PRO A 6 22.26 2.21 -9.39
N ASN A 7 22.96 1.40 -10.19
CA ASN A 7 23.13 -0.03 -9.93
C ASN A 7 24.05 -0.33 -8.73
N LYS A 8 24.70 0.70 -8.17
CA LYS A 8 25.50 0.61 -6.94
C LYS A 8 24.77 1.11 -5.71
N ARG A 9 23.50 1.55 -5.85
CA ARG A 9 22.68 1.88 -4.70
C ARG A 9 22.32 0.59 -3.96
N ILE A 10 22.23 0.70 -2.65
CA ILE A 10 21.73 -0.37 -1.79
C ILE A 10 20.27 -0.68 -2.17
N SER A 11 19.86 -1.94 -2.09
CA SER A 11 18.46 -2.31 -2.29
C SER A 11 17.60 -1.86 -1.10
N ILE A 12 16.28 -1.99 -1.22
CA ILE A 12 15.37 -1.65 -0.12
C ILE A 12 15.55 -2.65 1.02
N GLU A 13 15.65 -3.93 0.69
CA GLU A 13 15.80 -5.04 1.64
C GLU A 13 17.09 -4.91 2.43
N ASP A 14 18.21 -4.64 1.74
CA ASP A 14 19.51 -4.40 2.38
C ASP A 14 19.51 -3.14 3.26
N ALA A 15 18.71 -2.13 2.90
CA ALA A 15 18.60 -0.91 3.68
C ALA A 15 17.78 -1.10 4.96
N LEU A 16 16.68 -1.86 4.89
CA LEU A 16 15.83 -2.20 6.04
C LEU A 16 16.59 -3.08 7.04
N ALA A 17 17.41 -4.00 6.56
CA ALA A 17 18.29 -4.83 7.39
C ALA A 17 19.54 -4.10 7.94
N HIS A 18 19.73 -2.80 7.64
CA HIS A 18 20.91 -2.06 8.08
C HIS A 18 20.88 -1.82 9.60
N PRO A 19 22.00 -1.94 10.35
CA PRO A 19 22.05 -1.80 11.81
C PRO A 19 21.46 -0.50 12.38
N TYR A 20 21.40 0.54 11.56
CA TYR A 20 20.77 1.81 11.92
C TYR A 20 19.25 1.69 12.19
N LEU A 21 18.57 0.76 11.50
CA LEU A 21 17.13 0.52 11.61
C LEU A 21 16.78 -0.72 12.45
N GLU A 22 17.77 -1.40 13.05
CA GLU A 22 17.59 -2.66 13.79
C GLU A 22 16.52 -2.59 14.88
N GLN A 23 16.39 -1.43 15.54
CA GLN A 23 15.37 -1.22 16.59
C GLN A 23 13.93 -1.18 16.06
N TYR A 24 13.73 -1.04 14.75
CA TYR A 24 12.42 -0.92 14.09
C TYR A 24 12.15 -2.03 13.07
N TYR A 25 13.16 -2.82 12.69
CA TYR A 25 13.04 -3.82 11.65
C TYR A 25 12.20 -5.02 12.12
N ASP A 26 11.06 -5.25 11.47
CA ASP A 26 10.24 -6.46 11.62
C ASP A 26 9.83 -6.99 10.24
N PRO A 27 10.43 -8.10 9.77
CA PRO A 27 10.06 -8.70 8.49
C PRO A 27 8.57 -9.06 8.34
N ASN A 28 7.85 -9.25 9.46
CA ASN A 28 6.43 -9.60 9.42
C ASN A 28 5.51 -8.38 9.26
N ASP A 29 6.01 -7.16 9.51
CA ASP A 29 5.26 -5.89 9.36
C ASP A 29 5.65 -5.13 8.08
N GLU A 30 6.53 -5.71 7.26
CA GLU A 30 7.05 -5.14 6.01
C GLU A 30 6.62 -5.97 4.79
N PRO A 31 5.33 -5.91 4.37
CA PRO A 31 4.84 -6.71 3.25
C PRO A 31 5.32 -6.20 1.88
N GLU A 32 5.59 -7.13 0.98
CA GLU A 32 5.74 -6.84 -0.44
C GLU A 32 4.36 -6.76 -1.13
N CYS A 33 4.23 -5.88 -2.12
CA CYS A 33 3.03 -5.84 -2.96
C CYS A 33 3.07 -6.99 -3.98
N GLU A 34 2.13 -7.93 -3.89
CA GLU A 34 2.06 -9.07 -4.82
C GLU A 34 1.80 -8.63 -6.27
N GLU A 35 1.01 -7.56 -6.44
CA GLU A 35 0.64 -7.02 -7.74
C GLU A 35 1.43 -5.74 -8.04
N PRO A 36 2.39 -5.76 -8.98
CA PRO A 36 3.16 -4.57 -9.31
C PRO A 36 2.27 -3.52 -10.00
N PHE A 37 2.48 -2.25 -9.68
CA PHE A 37 1.89 -1.16 -10.45
C PHE A 37 2.48 -1.17 -11.87
N THR A 38 1.63 -1.18 -12.90
CA THR A 38 2.05 -1.20 -14.30
C THR A 38 1.85 0.16 -14.96
N LEU A 39 2.70 0.48 -15.93
CA LEU A 39 2.63 1.73 -16.71
C LEU A 39 1.32 1.85 -17.52
N GLU A 40 0.60 0.74 -17.74
CA GLU A 40 -0.74 0.76 -18.37
C GLU A 40 -1.79 1.47 -17.49
N MET A 41 -1.49 1.63 -16.19
CA MET A 41 -2.26 2.47 -15.28
C MET A 41 -1.85 3.96 -15.36
N GLU A 42 -0.76 4.29 -16.05
CA GLU A 42 -0.25 5.64 -16.25
C GLU A 42 -0.90 6.25 -17.50
N TYR A 43 -1.91 7.06 -17.28
CA TYR A 43 -2.80 7.60 -18.31
C TYR A 43 -2.30 8.94 -18.90
N ASP A 44 -1.04 8.99 -19.33
CA ASP A 44 -0.35 10.26 -19.63
C ASP A 44 -0.95 11.06 -20.80
N ASP A 45 -1.72 10.41 -21.71
CA ASP A 45 -2.34 11.04 -22.88
C ASP A 45 -3.88 10.96 -22.91
N LEU A 46 -4.55 10.78 -21.76
CA LEU A 46 -6.01 10.73 -21.75
C LEU A 46 -6.66 12.11 -22.03
N PRO A 47 -7.70 12.17 -22.88
CA PRO A 47 -8.53 13.37 -22.97
C PRO A 47 -9.12 13.73 -21.61
N LYS A 48 -9.18 15.03 -21.30
CA LYS A 48 -9.68 15.58 -20.03
C LYS A 48 -11.02 14.99 -19.59
N ASP A 49 -11.96 14.80 -20.51
CA ASP A 49 -13.29 14.29 -20.18
C ASP A 49 -13.27 12.79 -19.81
N VAL A 50 -12.36 12.01 -20.40
CA VAL A 50 -12.14 10.60 -20.04
C VAL A 50 -11.50 10.51 -18.66
N LEU A 51 -10.46 11.31 -18.40
CA LEU A 51 -9.79 11.35 -17.10
C LEU A 51 -10.76 11.72 -15.98
N LYS A 52 -11.60 12.75 -16.18
CA LYS A 52 -12.64 13.13 -15.22
C LYS A 52 -13.60 11.98 -14.91
N ARG A 53 -14.02 11.24 -15.94
CA ARG A 53 -14.91 10.09 -15.76
C ARG A 53 -14.24 8.99 -14.94
N LEU A 54 -13.00 8.61 -15.28
CA LEU A 54 -12.27 7.56 -14.56
C LEU A 54 -12.04 7.92 -13.09
N ILE A 55 -11.67 9.17 -12.79
CA ILE A 55 -11.51 9.64 -11.41
C ILE A 55 -12.84 9.55 -10.64
N PHE A 56 -13.94 9.97 -11.27
CA PHE A 56 -15.26 9.89 -10.65
C PHE A 56 -15.67 8.43 -10.39
N GLU A 57 -15.47 7.54 -11.36
CA GLU A 57 -15.78 6.11 -11.25
C GLU A 57 -14.98 5.43 -10.13
N GLU A 58 -13.67 5.69 -10.04
CA GLU A 58 -12.85 5.13 -8.95
C GLU A 58 -13.25 5.70 -7.58
N THR A 59 -13.61 6.99 -7.51
CA THR A 59 -14.09 7.61 -6.25
C THR A 59 -15.38 6.94 -5.76
N GLU A 60 -16.34 6.71 -6.65
CA GLU A 60 -17.59 6.02 -6.35
C GLU A 60 -17.36 4.56 -5.90
N LEU A 61 -16.45 3.86 -6.59
CA LEU A 61 -16.08 2.49 -6.24
C LEU A 61 -15.40 2.43 -4.87
N HIS A 62 -14.46 3.34 -4.61
CA HIS A 62 -13.80 3.48 -3.31
C HIS A 62 -14.80 3.76 -2.19
N TYR A 63 -15.73 4.69 -2.40
CA TYR A 63 -16.78 5.00 -1.42
C TYR A 63 -17.65 3.78 -1.09
N LYS A 64 -18.01 2.96 -2.08
CA LYS A 64 -18.74 1.70 -1.87
C LYS A 64 -17.92 0.68 -1.08
N ARG A 65 -16.63 0.50 -1.41
CA ARG A 65 -15.71 -0.37 -0.66
C ARG A 65 -15.62 0.06 0.80
N MET A 66 -15.46 1.36 1.05
CA MET A 66 -15.39 1.93 2.40
C MET A 66 -16.68 1.74 3.20
N GLN A 67 -17.85 1.93 2.58
CA GLN A 67 -19.12 1.66 3.25
C GLN A 67 -19.31 0.18 3.58
N ALA A 68 -18.94 -0.72 2.66
CA ALA A 68 -19.02 -2.16 2.90
C ALA A 68 -18.11 -2.58 4.07
N ALA A 69 -16.85 -2.10 4.08
CA ALA A 69 -15.91 -2.34 5.17
C ALA A 69 -16.42 -1.79 6.51
N ARG A 70 -16.96 -0.56 6.52
CA ARG A 70 -17.56 0.05 7.72
C ARG A 70 -18.75 -0.77 8.23
N ASN A 71 -19.63 -1.21 7.34
CA ASN A 71 -20.80 -2.00 7.71
C ASN A 71 -20.39 -3.37 8.24
N GLN A 72 -19.34 -4.00 7.71
CA GLN A 72 -18.78 -5.25 8.23
C GLN A 72 -18.15 -5.07 9.62
N MET A 73 -17.37 -4.00 9.84
CA MET A 73 -16.78 -3.70 11.15
C MET A 73 -17.85 -3.44 12.23
N MET A 74 -18.98 -2.82 11.88
CA MET A 74 -20.11 -2.60 12.78
C MET A 74 -20.90 -3.90 13.09
N GLN A 75 -20.68 -4.98 12.34
CA GLN A 75 -21.36 -6.28 12.50
C GLN A 75 -20.46 -7.34 13.16
N ALA A 76 -19.17 -7.07 13.35
CA ALA A 76 -18.26 -8.00 14.04
C ALA A 76 -18.41 -7.83 15.57
N PRO A 77 -18.96 -8.82 16.31
CA PRO A 77 -18.96 -8.75 17.77
C PRO A 77 -17.51 -8.79 18.26
N TYR A 78 -17.17 -7.90 19.19
CA TYR A 78 -15.88 -7.82 19.88
C TYR A 78 -15.28 -9.22 20.11
N ALA A 79 -14.24 -9.58 19.36
CA ALA A 79 -13.42 -10.72 19.69
C ALA A 79 -12.67 -10.38 20.98
N ILE A 80 -13.13 -10.95 22.10
CA ILE A 80 -12.44 -10.88 23.39
C ILE A 80 -11.09 -11.56 23.18
N ILE A 81 -10.02 -10.77 23.13
CA ILE A 81 -8.65 -11.30 23.18
C ILE A 81 -8.42 -11.77 24.63
N PRO A 82 -8.19 -13.07 24.90
CA PRO A 82 -7.88 -13.52 26.25
C PRO A 82 -6.52 -12.94 26.66
N MET A 83 -6.51 -12.10 27.70
CA MET A 83 -5.27 -11.72 28.40
C MET A 83 -4.75 -12.95 29.15
N ASN A 84 -3.73 -13.60 28.62
CA ASN A 84 -2.93 -14.53 29.41
C ASN A 84 -2.04 -13.72 30.36
N HIS A 85 -2.21 -13.94 31.67
CA HIS A 85 -1.24 -13.58 32.72
C HIS A 85 -0.11 -14.61 32.78
#